data_AF-A0A929ATK3-F1
#
_entry.id   AF-A0A929ATK3-F1
#
_cell.length_a   1.000
_cell.length_b   1.000
_cell.length_c   1.000
_cell.angle_alpha   90.00
_cell.angle_beta   90.00
_cell.angle_gamma   90.00
#
_symmetry.space_group_name_H-M   'P 1'
#
loop_
_entity.id
_entity.type
_entity.pdbx_description
1 polymer ?
#
loop_
_entity_poly.entity_id
_entity_poly.type
_entity_poly.pdbx_seq_one_letter_code
_entity_poly.pdbx_strand_id
1 'polypeptide(L)'
;MANRKRQICTFSGMGYRKVQRSNSIRRSKLPKIHQIWLRENDYKNVGWDNVIRLYQKINELLAQPDVDDEPTLEDLFLEADHIGQKYQTREEIESFNQQMAVEVSEISDLVDQQFPETEFELIDYSQTSRSQAKARQYRQKNR
;
A
#
# COMPACT_ATOMS: atom_id res chain seq x y z
N MET A 1 -63.81 6.59 10.22
CA MET A 1 -62.48 7.17 10.55
C MET A 1 -61.47 6.03 10.65
N ALA A 2 -60.79 5.70 9.55
CA ALA A 2 -59.85 4.58 9.53
C ALA A 2 -58.57 4.94 10.31
N ASN A 3 -58.33 4.22 11.39
CA ASN A 3 -57.16 4.39 12.25
C ASN A 3 -55.90 3.94 11.48
N ARG A 4 -55.15 4.89 10.91
CA ARG A 4 -53.83 4.61 10.32
C ARG A 4 -52.90 4.19 11.44
N LYS A 5 -52.74 2.88 11.64
CA LYS A 5 -51.72 2.32 12.53
C LYS A 5 -50.38 2.93 12.10
N ARG A 6 -49.73 3.68 13.00
CA ARG A 6 -48.40 4.23 12.76
C ARG A 6 -47.46 3.06 12.51
N GLN A 7 -47.01 2.89 11.26
CA GLN A 7 -45.99 1.91 10.95
C GLN A 7 -44.74 2.27 11.75
N ILE A 8 -44.34 1.39 12.65
CA ILE A 8 -43.15 1.60 13.47
C ILE A 8 -41.97 1.35 12.53
N CYS A 9 -41.20 2.41 12.26
CA CYS A 9 -39.96 2.27 11.52
C CYS A 9 -38.99 1.45 12.38
N THR A 10 -38.57 0.30 11.85
CA THR A 10 -37.62 -0.60 12.51
C THR A 10 -36.40 -0.76 11.62
N PHE A 11 -35.25 -0.96 12.26
CA PHE A 11 -33.97 -1.20 11.60
C PHE A 11 -33.36 -2.44 12.24
N SER A 12 -33.05 -3.46 11.42
CA SER A 12 -32.54 -4.76 11.90
C SER A 12 -33.41 -5.38 13.01
N GLY A 13 -34.74 -5.26 12.89
CA GLY A 13 -35.71 -5.74 13.90
C GLY A 13 -35.76 -4.90 15.20
N MET A 14 -34.99 -3.81 15.28
CA MET A 14 -34.92 -2.93 16.44
C MET A 14 -35.61 -1.58 16.16
N GLY A 15 -36.27 -1.02 17.18
CA GLY A 15 -36.78 0.35 17.13
C GLY A 15 -35.72 1.39 17.52
N TYR A 16 -35.99 2.66 17.26
CA TYR A 16 -35.10 3.81 17.53
C TYR A 16 -34.31 3.72 18.84
N ARG A 17 -35.00 3.61 19.97
CA ARG A 17 -34.36 3.59 21.29
C ARG A 17 -33.47 2.37 21.52
N LYS A 18 -33.80 1.22 20.91
CA LYS A 18 -33.01 0.00 21.02
C LYS A 18 -31.69 0.14 20.25
N VAL A 19 -31.75 0.64 19.00
CA VAL A 19 -30.55 0.90 18.20
C VAL A 19 -29.67 1.95 18.88
N GLN A 20 -30.29 3.03 19.39
CA GLN A 20 -29.57 4.09 20.11
C GLN A 20 -28.80 3.55 21.33
N ARG A 21 -29.42 2.69 22.15
CA ARG A 21 -28.75 2.03 23.28
C ARG A 21 -27.63 1.10 22.80
N SER A 22 -27.89 0.31 21.75
CA SER A 22 -26.88 -0.58 21.17
C SER A 22 -25.65 0.20 20.70
N ASN A 23 -25.86 1.35 20.05
CA ASN A 23 -24.77 2.21 19.61
C ASN A 23 -23.93 2.72 20.79
N SER A 24 -24.56 3.17 21.87
CA SER A 24 -23.83 3.62 23.06
C SER A 24 -22.97 2.51 23.67
N ILE A 25 -23.52 1.29 23.79
CA ILE A 25 -22.81 0.14 24.37
C ILE A 25 -21.70 -0.35 23.46
N ARG A 26 -21.91 -0.40 22.14
CA ARG A 26 -20.90 -0.87 21.20
C ARG A 26 -19.80 0.17 21.00
N ARG A 27 -20.15 1.46 20.99
CA ARG A 27 -19.15 2.54 20.91
C ARG A 27 -18.18 2.52 22.08
N SER A 28 -18.63 2.17 23.29
CA SER A 28 -17.71 2.05 24.44
C SER A 28 -16.77 0.86 24.36
N LYS A 29 -17.02 -0.11 23.47
CA LYS A 29 -16.12 -1.25 23.21
C LYS A 29 -15.04 -0.94 22.18
N LEU A 30 -15.20 0.13 21.40
CA LEU A 30 -14.20 0.54 20.41
C LEU A 30 -12.97 1.15 21.11
N PRO A 31 -11.77 1.01 20.53
CA PRO A 31 -10.59 1.79 20.91
C PRO A 31 -10.87 3.29 20.97
N LYS A 32 -10.14 4.01 21.84
CA LYS A 32 -10.30 5.46 22.04
C LYS A 32 -10.11 6.25 20.74
N ILE A 33 -9.19 5.81 19.89
CA ILE A 33 -8.88 6.41 18.58
C ILE A 33 -10.15 6.42 17.71
N HIS A 34 -10.77 5.25 17.51
CA HIS A 34 -12.02 5.13 16.77
C HIS A 34 -13.18 5.93 17.40
N GLN A 35 -13.25 6.03 18.74
CA GLN A 35 -14.27 6.84 19.39
C GLN A 35 -14.13 8.35 19.11
N ILE A 36 -12.89 8.84 19.02
CA ILE A 36 -12.55 10.22 18.65
C ILE A 36 -12.85 10.43 17.17
N TRP A 37 -12.40 9.51 16.31
CA TRP A 37 -12.64 9.57 14.87
C TRP A 37 -14.14 9.66 14.53
N LEU A 38 -14.99 8.87 15.21
CA LEU A 38 -16.44 8.95 15.06
C LEU A 38 -17.01 10.32 15.48
N ARG A 39 -16.39 10.99 16.46
CA ARG A 39 -16.79 12.33 16.89
C ARG A 39 -16.40 13.39 15.86
N GLU A 40 -15.20 13.28 15.28
CA GLU A 40 -14.68 14.21 14.28
C GLU A 40 -15.43 14.10 12.95
N ASN A 41 -15.83 12.88 12.57
CA ASN A 41 -16.61 12.61 11.36
C ASN A 41 -18.14 12.78 11.58
N ASP A 42 -18.52 13.44 12.67
CA ASP A 42 -19.90 13.85 12.95
C ASP A 42 -20.93 12.70 13.06
N TYR A 43 -20.49 11.49 13.44
CA TYR A 43 -21.37 10.36 13.70
C TYR A 43 -22.09 10.53 15.05
N LYS A 44 -23.33 11.01 14.99
CA LYS A 44 -24.16 11.33 16.16
C LYS A 44 -25.19 10.25 16.44
N ASN A 45 -25.40 9.95 17.72
CA ASN A 45 -26.42 8.99 18.17
C ASN A 45 -27.79 9.65 18.38
N VAL A 46 -28.16 10.57 17.47
CA VAL A 46 -29.42 11.32 17.48
C VAL A 46 -29.97 11.47 16.06
N GLY A 47 -31.29 11.32 15.90
CA GLY A 47 -31.94 11.27 14.60
C GLY A 47 -31.81 9.88 13.97
N TRP A 48 -32.89 9.39 13.35
CA TRP A 48 -32.99 7.98 12.97
C TRP A 48 -31.93 7.56 11.95
N ASP A 49 -31.73 8.36 10.90
CA ASP A 49 -30.75 8.07 9.85
C ASP A 49 -29.32 8.07 10.39
N ASN A 50 -28.99 9.01 11.28
CA ASN A 50 -27.66 9.09 11.88
C ASN A 50 -27.41 7.93 12.86
N VAL A 51 -28.43 7.52 13.62
CA VAL A 51 -28.37 6.35 14.51
C VAL A 51 -28.11 5.08 13.70
N ILE A 52 -28.71 4.95 12.52
CA ILE A 52 -28.48 3.83 11.60
C ILE A 52 -27.06 3.88 11.01
N ARG A 53 -26.63 5.04 10.49
CA ARG A 53 -25.28 5.23 9.95
C ARG A 53 -24.19 4.95 10.99
N LEU A 54 -24.37 5.45 12.20
CA LEU A 54 -23.47 5.17 13.33
C LEU A 54 -23.45 3.67 13.65
N TYR A 55 -24.61 3.01 13.67
CA TYR A 55 -24.68 1.56 13.92
C TYR A 55 -23.88 0.78 12.87
N GLN A 56 -24.05 1.11 11.60
CA GLN A 56 -23.32 0.47 10.50
C GLN A 56 -21.82 0.69 10.64
N LYS A 57 -21.40 1.95 10.87
CA LYS A 57 -19.97 2.28 10.97
C LYS A 57 -19.30 1.66 12.19
N ILE A 58 -19.99 1.59 13.33
CA ILE A 58 -19.47 0.88 14.51
C ILE A 58 -19.25 -0.60 14.19
N ASN A 59 -20.17 -1.26 13.47
CA ASN A 59 -19.99 -2.67 13.13
C ASN A 59 -18.86 -2.87 12.12
N GLU A 60 -18.66 -1.92 11.20
CA GLU A 60 -17.52 -1.93 10.28
C GLU A 60 -16.20 -1.84 11.05
N LEU A 61 -16.07 -0.88 11.98
CA LEU A 61 -14.87 -0.71 12.81
C LEU A 61 -14.62 -1.92 13.73
N LEU A 62 -15.67 -2.58 14.22
CA LEU A 62 -15.52 -3.80 15.02
C LEU A 62 -15.24 -5.06 14.19
N ALA A 63 -15.49 -5.01 12.87
CA ALA A 63 -15.24 -6.11 11.95
C ALA A 63 -13.89 -5.99 11.25
N GLN A 64 -13.26 -4.82 11.30
CA GLN A 64 -11.88 -4.66 10.86
C GLN A 64 -10.99 -5.48 11.80
N PRO A 65 -10.12 -6.37 11.28
CA PRO A 65 -9.08 -6.98 12.10
C PRO A 65 -8.27 -5.85 12.73
N ASP A 66 -7.85 -6.02 13.98
CA ASP A 66 -7.13 -5.00 14.75
C ASP A 66 -5.83 -4.61 14.01
N VAL A 67 -5.91 -3.64 13.09
CA VAL A 67 -4.75 -2.94 12.52
C VAL A 67 -4.19 -1.92 13.53
N ASP A 68 -4.99 -1.65 14.57
CA ASP A 68 -4.78 -0.63 15.59
C ASP A 68 -4.23 -1.19 16.92
N ASP A 69 -3.73 -2.42 16.94
CA ASP A 69 -2.68 -2.77 17.91
C ASP A 69 -1.45 -1.95 17.49
N GLU A 70 -1.45 -0.65 17.84
CA GLU A 70 -0.26 0.18 17.75
C GLU A 70 0.87 -0.64 18.39
N PRO A 71 1.91 -1.00 17.63
CA PRO A 71 3.00 -1.78 18.18
C PRO A 71 3.51 -0.99 19.37
N THR A 72 3.57 -1.66 20.53
CA THR A 72 3.99 -0.98 21.75
C THR A 72 5.40 -0.43 21.52
N LEU A 73 5.83 0.55 22.32
CA LEU A 73 7.22 1.03 22.22
C LEU A 73 8.23 -0.10 22.39
N GLU A 74 7.89 -1.16 23.13
CA GLU A 74 8.70 -2.37 23.25
C GLU A 74 8.71 -3.19 21.95
N ASP A 75 7.57 -3.35 21.28
CA ASP A 75 7.50 -4.03 19.98
C ASP A 75 8.27 -3.25 18.90
N LEU A 76 8.12 -1.93 18.85
CA LEU A 76 8.89 -1.04 17.96
C LEU A 76 10.39 -1.07 18.28
N PHE A 77 10.76 -1.21 19.56
CA PHE A 77 12.16 -1.32 19.96
C PHE A 77 12.75 -2.67 19.54
N LEU A 78 12.00 -3.77 19.70
CA LEU A 78 12.40 -5.09 19.21
C LEU A 78 12.52 -5.11 17.69
N GLU A 79 11.54 -4.54 16.98
CA GLU A 79 11.56 -4.44 15.52
C GLU A 79 12.73 -3.58 15.02
N ALA A 80 12.99 -2.44 15.68
CA ALA A 80 14.15 -1.60 15.38
C ALA A 80 15.49 -2.28 15.74
N ASP A 81 15.54 -3.09 16.80
CA ASP A 81 16.72 -3.90 17.16
C ASP A 81 16.98 -5.03 16.15
N HIS A 82 15.96 -5.48 15.39
CA HIS A 82 16.14 -6.34 14.21
C HIS A 82 16.70 -5.58 12.99
N ILE A 83 16.55 -4.24 12.93
CA ILE A 83 17.14 -3.36 11.90
C ILE A 83 18.61 -3.09 12.26
N GLY A 84 19.40 -4.14 12.16
CA GLY A 84 20.84 -4.10 12.38
C GLY A 84 21.36 -5.50 12.65
N GLN A 85 22.39 -5.93 11.92
CA GLN A 85 23.03 -7.25 12.04
C GLN A 85 23.63 -7.57 13.42
N LYS A 86 23.38 -6.74 14.44
CA LYS A 86 23.98 -6.80 15.78
C LYS A 86 23.50 -7.99 16.61
N TYR A 87 22.26 -8.45 16.41
CA TYR A 87 21.67 -9.59 17.13
C TYR A 87 21.16 -10.71 16.21
N GLN A 88 21.33 -10.56 14.90
CA GLN A 88 21.01 -11.63 13.96
C GLN A 88 22.09 -12.71 14.04
N THR A 89 21.68 -13.97 14.07
CA THR A 89 22.60 -15.10 13.93
C THR A 89 23.07 -15.21 12.48
N ARG A 90 24.21 -15.87 12.24
CA ARG A 90 24.71 -16.11 10.88
C ARG A 90 23.69 -16.86 10.02
N GLU A 91 22.97 -17.81 10.61
CA GLU A 91 21.95 -18.61 9.94
C GLU A 91 20.76 -17.75 9.47
N GLU A 92 20.31 -16.82 10.31
CA GLU A 92 19.24 -15.88 9.95
C GLU A 92 19.66 -14.97 8.79
N ILE A 93 20.88 -14.42 8.84
CA ILE A 93 21.44 -13.58 7.77
C ILE A 93 21.53 -14.36 6.46
N GLU A 94 22.03 -15.59 6.50
CA GLU A 94 22.13 -16.45 5.33
C GLU A 94 20.75 -16.79 4.75
N SER A 95 19.79 -17.11 5.61
CA SER A 95 18.41 -17.42 5.19
C SER A 95 17.74 -16.22 4.50
N PHE A 96 17.92 -15.01 5.04
CA PHE A 96 17.41 -13.78 4.46
C PHE A 96 18.08 -13.49 3.10
N ASN A 97 19.40 -13.59 3.03
CA ASN A 97 20.13 -13.37 1.77
C ASN A 97 19.74 -14.37 0.69
N GLN A 98 19.46 -15.63 1.06
CA GLN A 98 18.97 -16.64 0.13
C GLN A 98 17.57 -16.28 -0.39
N GLN A 99 16.64 -15.90 0.49
CA GLN A 99 15.30 -15.46 0.09
C GLN A 99 15.36 -14.23 -0.82
N MET A 100 16.13 -13.22 -0.43
CA MET A 100 16.33 -12.01 -1.22
C MET A 100 16.96 -12.31 -2.59
N ALA A 101 17.92 -13.24 -2.68
CA ALA A 101 18.51 -13.63 -3.94
C ALA A 101 17.50 -14.31 -4.89
N VAL A 102 16.57 -15.10 -4.35
CA VAL A 102 15.48 -15.71 -5.13
C VAL A 102 14.55 -14.62 -5.67
N GLU A 103 14.09 -13.70 -4.82
CA GLU A 103 13.21 -12.60 -5.26
C GLU A 103 13.88 -11.72 -6.31
N VAL A 104 15.17 -11.38 -6.13
CA VAL A 104 15.93 -10.59 -7.11
C VAL A 104 16.06 -11.33 -8.44
N SER A 105 16.25 -12.65 -8.41
CA SER A 105 16.28 -13.47 -9.63
C SER A 105 14.93 -13.45 -10.35
N GLU A 106 13.83 -13.61 -9.63
CA GLU A 106 12.48 -13.55 -10.22
C GLU A 106 12.18 -12.19 -10.84
N ILE A 107 12.61 -11.10 -10.18
CA ILE A 107 12.51 -9.75 -10.73
C ILE A 107 13.35 -9.62 -12.01
N SER A 108 14.58 -10.14 -12.02
CA SER A 108 15.45 -10.12 -13.20
C SER A 108 14.79 -10.84 -14.38
N ASP A 109 14.23 -12.02 -14.15
CA ASP A 109 13.54 -12.79 -15.18
C ASP A 109 12.33 -12.03 -15.75
N LEU A 110 11.58 -11.32 -14.89
CA LEU A 110 10.47 -10.47 -15.32
C LEU A 110 10.96 -9.25 -16.12
N VAL A 111 12.09 -8.65 -15.73
CA VAL A 111 12.70 -7.54 -16.47
C VAL A 111 13.13 -8.01 -17.87
N ASP A 112 13.80 -9.16 -17.96
CA ASP A 112 14.24 -9.72 -19.24
C ASP A 112 13.05 -10.08 -20.15
N GLN A 113 11.91 -10.51 -19.58
CA GLN A 113 10.67 -10.72 -20.33
C GLN A 113 10.05 -9.42 -20.87
N GLN A 114 10.13 -8.31 -20.11
CA GLN A 114 9.56 -7.02 -20.52
C GLN A 114 10.47 -6.27 -21.51
N PHE A 115 11.78 -6.50 -21.45
CA PHE A 115 12.78 -5.87 -22.31
C PHE A 115 13.57 -6.92 -23.11
N PRO A 116 12.93 -7.64 -24.05
CA PRO A 116 13.65 -8.59 -24.87
C PRO A 116 14.64 -7.82 -25.76
N GLU A 117 15.95 -8.08 -25.61
CA GLU A 117 17.05 -7.51 -26.40
C GLU A 117 17.01 -7.99 -27.87
N THR A 118 15.90 -7.74 -28.56
CA THR A 118 15.66 -8.19 -29.94
C THR A 118 16.08 -7.12 -30.95
N GLU A 119 16.28 -5.88 -30.50
CA GLU A 119 16.74 -4.77 -31.31
C GLU A 119 18.27 -4.64 -31.18
N PHE A 120 19.00 -5.18 -32.16
CA PHE A 120 20.43 -4.90 -32.31
C PHE A 120 20.60 -3.64 -33.14
N GLU A 121 21.25 -2.63 -32.57
CA GLU A 121 21.70 -1.45 -33.33
C GLU A 121 22.94 -1.81 -34.14
N LEU A 122 22.81 -1.90 -35.47
CA LEU A 122 23.93 -2.16 -36.36
C LEU A 122 24.68 -0.85 -36.65
N ILE A 123 25.73 -0.58 -35.88
CA ILE A 123 26.59 0.59 -36.10
C ILE A 123 27.58 0.29 -37.22
N ASP A 124 27.38 0.89 -38.40
CA ASP A 124 28.29 0.80 -39.53
C ASP A 124 29.48 1.79 -39.39
N TYR A 125 30.64 1.25 -39.00
CA TYR A 125 31.89 2.03 -38.89
C TYR A 125 32.66 2.16 -40.22
N SER A 126 32.15 1.62 -41.34
CA SER A 126 32.83 1.64 -42.64
C SER A 126 33.06 3.06 -43.18
N GLN A 127 32.39 4.07 -42.62
CA GLN A 127 32.58 5.48 -42.97
C GLN A 127 33.56 6.23 -42.08
N THR A 128 34.48 5.54 -41.39
CA THR A 128 35.59 6.17 -40.67
C THR A 128 36.90 6.11 -41.47
N SER A 129 36.96 6.84 -42.58
CA SER A 129 38.11 7.67 -42.98
C SER A 129 38.03 8.06 -44.46
N ARG A 130 37.43 9.21 -44.78
CA ARG A 130 37.92 10.00 -45.91
C ARG A 130 38.84 11.07 -45.36
N SER A 131 40.09 10.64 -45.11
CA SER A 131 41.21 11.53 -44.85
C SER A 131 41.39 12.48 -46.03
N GLN A 132 40.90 13.72 -45.91
CA GLN A 132 41.32 14.81 -46.79
C GLN A 132 42.74 15.24 -46.42
N ALA A 133 43.73 14.39 -46.71
CA ALA A 133 45.13 14.77 -46.59
C ALA A 133 46.02 13.85 -47.44
N LYS A 134 46.19 14.21 -48.73
CA LYS A 134 47.47 14.19 -49.47
C LYS A 134 47.25 14.54 -50.94
N ALA A 135 47.14 15.85 -51.21
CA ALA A 135 47.45 16.43 -52.51
C ALA A 135 48.75 17.23 -52.40
N ARG A 136 49.87 16.55 -52.14
CA ARG A 136 51.21 17.10 -52.34
C ARG A 136 52.08 16.00 -52.93
N GLN A 137 52.76 16.35 -54.03
CA GLN A 137 53.78 15.58 -54.77
C GLN A 137 53.30 14.82 -56.00
N TYR A 138 53.01 15.56 -57.08
CA TYR A 138 53.63 15.29 -58.38
C TYR A 138 53.71 16.57 -59.22
N ARG A 139 54.70 17.41 -58.92
CA ARG A 139 55.07 18.54 -59.79
C ARG A 139 56.58 18.80 -59.73
N GLN A 140 57.35 17.73 -59.91
CA GLN A 140 58.76 17.81 -60.33
C GLN A 140 59.09 16.63 -61.24
N LYS A 141 58.73 16.76 -62.52
CA LYS A 141 59.53 16.38 -63.69
C LYS A 141 58.65 16.51 -64.92
N ASN A 142 58.81 17.61 -65.64
CA ASN A 142 58.88 17.72 -67.10
C ASN A 142 58.51 19.14 -67.55
N ARG A 143 59.45 20.07 -67.38
CA ARG A 143 60.00 20.98 -68.40
C ARG A 143 60.84 22.06 -67.73
#